data_AF-A0A540V8R1-F1
#
_entry.id   AF-A0A540V8R1-F1
#
_cell.length_a   1.000
_cell.length_b   1.000
_cell.length_c   1.000
_cell.angle_alpha   90.00
_cell.angle_beta   90.00
_cell.angle_gamma   90.00
#
_symmetry.space_group_name_H-M   'P 1'
#
loop_
_entity.id
_entity.type
_entity.pdbx_description
1 polymer ?
#
loop_
_entity_poly.entity_id
_entity_poly.type
_entity_poly.pdbx_seq_one_letter_code
_entity_poly.pdbx_strand_id
1 'polypeptide(L)'
;MSISAIVDTGYRLHPHDLGGRARTVTVVNVSFQGVETLAPVLHLAETPKRLVLTPDQIAVLITLSGSLVPSTWIGLTVELHPTVVDGQERIEIRPARGRRIRPWQPPPPQPAHSGWPVVVLVLLVALVLAALFLRETGITLDELLRLL
;
A
#
# COMPACT_ATOMS: atom_id res chain seq x y z
N MET A 1 -24.47 -25.14 -2.48
CA MET A 1 -23.15 -25.55 -1.96
C MET A 1 -22.09 -24.87 -2.80
N SER A 2 -21.29 -23.98 -2.18
CA SER A 2 -20.34 -23.11 -2.89
C SER A 2 -19.12 -23.89 -3.38
N ILE A 3 -18.85 -23.80 -4.67
CA ILE A 3 -17.69 -24.40 -5.36
C ILE A 3 -16.35 -23.80 -4.84
N SER A 4 -16.39 -22.69 -4.06
CA SER A 4 -15.17 -21.99 -3.63
C SER A 4 -14.34 -22.70 -2.56
N ALA A 5 -14.95 -23.56 -1.71
CA ALA A 5 -14.23 -24.18 -0.60
C ALA A 5 -13.21 -25.24 -1.06
N ILE A 6 -13.50 -25.95 -2.16
CA ILE A 6 -12.68 -27.07 -2.67
C ILE A 6 -11.45 -26.56 -3.44
N VAL A 7 -11.57 -25.40 -4.11
CA VAL A 7 -10.43 -24.78 -4.82
C VAL A 7 -9.43 -24.17 -3.83
N ASP A 8 -9.89 -23.75 -2.65
CA ASP A 8 -9.01 -23.11 -1.65
C ASP A 8 -8.04 -24.08 -0.97
N THR A 9 -8.43 -25.34 -0.73
CA THR A 9 -7.62 -26.28 0.08
C THR A 9 -6.41 -26.84 -0.66
N GLY A 10 -6.50 -26.95 -2.00
CA GLY A 10 -5.43 -27.53 -2.81
C GLY A 10 -4.30 -26.56 -3.16
N TYR A 11 -4.63 -25.28 -3.34
CA TYR A 11 -3.70 -24.28 -3.89
C TYR A 11 -3.14 -23.31 -2.85
N ARG A 12 -3.79 -23.16 -1.69
CA ARG A 12 -3.31 -22.29 -0.61
C ARG A 12 -2.39 -23.04 0.34
N LEU A 13 -1.40 -22.33 0.83
CA LEU A 13 -0.49 -22.80 1.85
C LEU A 13 -1.19 -22.77 3.21
N HIS A 14 -1.28 -23.91 3.86
CA HIS A 14 -1.84 -24.08 5.19
C HIS A 14 -0.75 -24.47 6.20
N PRO A 15 -0.97 -24.24 7.50
CA PRO A 15 0.00 -24.58 8.54
C PRO A 15 0.46 -26.04 8.52
N HIS A 16 -0.45 -26.99 8.23
CA HIS A 16 -0.12 -28.41 8.10
C HIS A 16 0.85 -28.71 6.94
N ASP A 17 0.87 -27.89 5.89
CA ASP A 17 1.82 -28.04 4.77
C ASP A 17 3.27 -27.75 5.17
N LEU A 18 3.47 -27.05 6.29
CA LEU A 18 4.79 -26.79 6.86
C LEU A 18 5.30 -27.94 7.74
N GLY A 19 4.49 -29.00 7.94
CA GLY A 19 4.88 -30.18 8.73
C GLY A 19 5.25 -29.84 10.18
N GLY A 20 4.65 -28.81 10.76
CA GLY A 20 4.92 -28.35 12.14
C GLY A 20 6.31 -27.72 12.34
N ARG A 21 7.04 -27.41 11.26
CA ARG A 21 8.39 -26.82 11.34
C ARG A 21 8.47 -25.49 10.63
N ALA A 22 9.40 -24.65 11.10
CA ALA A 22 9.74 -23.43 10.41
C ALA A 22 10.34 -23.74 9.03
N ARG A 23 9.94 -22.97 8.00
CA ARG A 23 10.46 -23.12 6.65
C ARG A 23 10.90 -21.78 6.09
N THR A 24 12.16 -21.69 5.69
CA THR A 24 12.67 -20.53 4.95
C THR A 24 12.16 -20.59 3.53
N VAL A 25 11.58 -19.49 3.05
CA VAL A 25 11.03 -19.34 1.71
C VAL A 25 11.42 -17.99 1.11
N THR A 26 11.45 -17.95 -0.22
CA THR A 26 11.75 -16.75 -1.00
C THR A 26 10.53 -16.36 -1.82
N VAL A 27 10.11 -15.09 -1.71
CA VAL A 27 9.01 -14.55 -2.51
C VAL A 27 9.49 -14.40 -3.96
N VAL A 28 8.81 -15.04 -4.91
CA VAL A 28 9.13 -14.92 -6.35
C VAL A 28 8.15 -14.04 -7.11
N ASN A 29 6.94 -13.90 -6.60
CA ASN A 29 5.93 -13.03 -7.18
C ASN A 29 4.90 -12.64 -6.12
N VAL A 30 4.21 -11.52 -6.36
CA VAL A 30 3.06 -11.08 -5.56
C VAL A 30 1.90 -10.77 -6.48
N SER A 31 0.77 -11.43 -6.26
CA SER A 31 -0.50 -11.15 -6.94
C SER A 31 -1.55 -10.66 -5.94
N PHE A 32 -2.76 -10.39 -6.40
CA PHE A 32 -3.88 -9.98 -5.54
C PHE A 32 -5.09 -10.89 -5.77
N GLN A 33 -5.87 -11.13 -4.72
CA GLN A 33 -7.08 -11.93 -4.76
C GLN A 33 -8.18 -11.28 -3.92
N GLY A 34 -9.42 -11.36 -4.39
CA GLY A 34 -10.60 -10.77 -3.75
C GLY A 34 -11.38 -9.92 -4.74
N VAL A 35 -12.67 -9.71 -4.46
CA VAL A 35 -13.55 -8.88 -5.32
C VAL A 35 -13.77 -7.52 -4.68
N GLU A 36 -14.12 -7.48 -3.40
CA GLU A 36 -14.38 -6.24 -2.66
C GLU A 36 -13.13 -5.68 -1.99
N THR A 37 -12.30 -6.55 -1.42
CA THR A 37 -11.01 -6.19 -0.81
C THR A 37 -9.92 -7.06 -1.40
N LEU A 38 -8.95 -6.44 -2.07
CA LEU A 38 -7.82 -7.12 -2.67
C LEU A 38 -6.80 -7.48 -1.58
N ALA A 39 -6.67 -8.78 -1.27
CA ALA A 39 -5.63 -9.31 -0.41
C ALA A 39 -4.41 -9.70 -1.26
N PRO A 40 -3.18 -9.30 -0.87
CA PRO A 40 -1.98 -9.75 -1.56
C PRO A 40 -1.75 -11.25 -1.33
N VAL A 41 -1.21 -11.91 -2.35
CA VAL A 41 -0.94 -13.34 -2.39
C VAL A 41 0.52 -13.56 -2.79
N LEU A 42 1.29 -14.22 -1.93
CA LEU A 42 2.67 -14.56 -2.18
C LEU A 42 2.79 -15.86 -2.96
N HIS A 43 3.61 -15.83 -4.00
CA HIS A 43 4.12 -17.01 -4.68
C HIS A 43 5.54 -17.25 -4.17
N LEU A 44 5.81 -18.48 -3.76
CA LEU A 44 7.05 -18.84 -3.05
C LEU A 44 7.88 -19.78 -3.94
N ALA A 45 9.20 -19.65 -3.92
CA ALA A 45 10.08 -20.49 -4.75
C ALA A 45 10.04 -21.97 -4.32
N GLU A 46 9.97 -22.21 -3.01
CA GLU A 46 10.19 -23.51 -2.40
C GLU A 46 8.91 -24.34 -2.29
N THR A 47 7.75 -23.76 -2.59
CA THR A 47 6.47 -24.46 -2.56
C THR A 47 5.56 -23.98 -3.68
N PRO A 48 4.85 -24.89 -4.38
CA PRO A 48 3.87 -24.50 -5.40
C PRO A 48 2.62 -23.85 -4.79
N LYS A 49 2.41 -24.00 -3.48
CA LYS A 49 1.27 -23.43 -2.77
C LYS A 49 1.47 -21.94 -2.49
N ARG A 50 0.38 -21.18 -2.55
CA ARG A 50 0.39 -19.72 -2.41
C ARG A 50 -0.06 -19.31 -1.02
N LEU A 51 0.55 -18.26 -0.47
CA LEU A 51 0.16 -17.71 0.83
C LEU A 51 -0.68 -16.45 0.62
N VAL A 52 -1.95 -16.49 1.00
CA VAL A 52 -2.80 -15.29 1.05
C VAL A 52 -2.51 -14.55 2.35
N LEU A 53 -2.19 -13.26 2.25
CA LEU A 53 -1.74 -12.50 3.40
C LEU A 53 -2.89 -11.95 4.24
N THR A 54 -2.75 -12.05 5.56
CA THR A 54 -3.57 -11.34 6.53
C THR A 54 -3.02 -9.92 6.77
N PRO A 55 -3.83 -8.99 7.31
CA PRO A 55 -3.36 -7.64 7.65
C PRO A 55 -2.09 -7.62 8.53
N ASP A 56 -2.03 -8.52 9.52
CA ASP A 56 -0.86 -8.63 10.42
C ASP A 56 0.40 -9.06 9.66
N GLN A 57 0.26 -10.02 8.74
CA GLN A 57 1.39 -10.49 7.91
C GLN A 57 1.86 -9.41 6.93
N ILE A 58 0.94 -8.60 6.40
CA ILE A 58 1.27 -7.44 5.55
C ILE A 58 2.12 -6.45 6.35
N ALA A 59 1.72 -6.11 7.58
CA ALA A 59 2.48 -5.20 8.44
C ALA A 59 3.92 -5.70 8.70
N VAL A 60 4.07 -7.01 8.92
CA VAL A 60 5.39 -7.64 9.05
C VAL A 60 6.20 -7.50 7.76
N LEU A 61 5.64 -7.81 6.60
CA LEU A 61 6.37 -7.68 5.32
C LEU A 61 6.76 -6.24 5.01
N ILE A 62 5.91 -5.26 5.35
CA ILE A 62 6.24 -3.84 5.22
C ILE A 62 7.45 -3.51 6.09
N THR A 63 7.49 -4.02 7.31
CA THR A 63 8.61 -3.81 8.23
C THR A 63 9.89 -4.49 7.72
N LEU A 64 9.78 -5.71 7.17
CA LEU A 64 10.91 -6.46 6.64
C LEU A 64 11.49 -5.89 5.33
N SER A 65 10.62 -5.38 4.46
CA SER A 65 11.00 -4.79 3.18
C SER A 65 11.32 -3.29 3.27
N GLY A 66 10.80 -2.61 4.29
CA GLY A 66 10.84 -1.16 4.42
C GLY A 66 9.89 -0.42 3.48
N SER A 67 8.95 -1.12 2.82
CA SER A 67 8.12 -0.56 1.75
C SER A 67 6.70 -1.10 1.77
N LEU A 68 5.75 -0.20 1.50
CA LEU A 68 4.33 -0.51 1.33
C LEU A 68 4.01 -1.14 -0.03
N VAL A 69 4.94 -1.09 -0.98
CA VAL A 69 4.72 -1.50 -2.36
C VAL A 69 4.97 -3.00 -2.51
N PRO A 70 3.96 -3.83 -2.85
CA PRO A 70 4.13 -5.29 -2.84
C PRO A 70 5.18 -5.85 -3.80
N SER A 71 5.45 -5.18 -4.92
CA SER A 71 6.52 -5.58 -5.85
C SER A 71 7.91 -5.54 -5.23
N THR A 72 8.14 -4.70 -4.20
CA THR A 72 9.41 -4.63 -3.48
C THR A 72 9.64 -5.81 -2.55
N TRP A 73 8.61 -6.65 -2.34
CA TRP A 73 8.73 -7.87 -1.54
C TRP A 73 9.23 -9.05 -2.38
N ILE A 74 9.30 -8.93 -3.70
CA ILE A 74 9.86 -9.96 -4.58
C ILE A 74 11.37 -10.08 -4.31
N GLY A 75 11.86 -11.31 -4.16
CA GLY A 75 13.21 -11.64 -3.72
C GLY A 75 13.39 -11.61 -2.20
N LEU A 76 12.36 -11.26 -1.42
CA LEU A 76 12.43 -11.27 0.04
C LEU A 76 12.46 -12.72 0.55
N THR A 77 13.54 -13.09 1.24
CA THR A 77 13.61 -14.34 2.00
C THR A 77 13.04 -14.15 3.41
N VAL A 78 12.08 -14.98 3.77
CA VAL A 78 11.36 -14.98 5.07
C VAL A 78 11.27 -16.40 5.62
N GLU A 79 11.05 -16.53 6.93
CA GLU A 79 10.71 -17.81 7.55
C GLU A 79 9.23 -17.87 7.86
N LEU A 80 8.58 -18.96 7.44
CA LEU A 80 7.21 -19.29 7.77
C LEU A 80 7.19 -20.23 8.97
N HIS A 81 6.51 -19.84 10.04
CA HIS A 81 6.38 -20.62 11.26
C HIS A 81 4.91 -21.03 11.45
N PRO A 82 4.58 -22.33 11.53
CA PRO A 82 3.24 -22.73 11.94
C PRO A 82 3.05 -22.38 13.42
N THR A 83 1.99 -21.64 13.73
CA THR A 83 1.65 -21.21 15.08
C THR A 83 0.16 -21.45 15.36
N VAL A 84 -0.23 -21.46 16.62
CA VAL A 84 -1.63 -21.56 17.04
C VAL A 84 -1.96 -20.31 17.84
N VAL A 85 -2.87 -19.49 17.32
CA VAL A 85 -3.35 -18.27 17.97
C VAL A 85 -4.84 -18.45 18.21
N ASP A 86 -5.29 -18.33 19.47
CA ASP A 86 -6.69 -18.52 19.87
C ASP A 86 -7.31 -19.86 19.41
N GLY A 87 -6.51 -20.94 19.44
CA GLY A 87 -6.93 -22.27 19.00
C GLY A 87 -7.07 -22.43 17.48
N GLN A 88 -6.72 -21.40 16.70
CA GLN A 88 -6.70 -21.44 15.24
C GLN A 88 -5.26 -21.57 14.73
N GLU A 89 -5.02 -22.56 13.86
CA GLU A 89 -3.71 -22.68 13.21
C GLU A 89 -3.49 -21.54 12.22
N ARG A 90 -2.34 -20.87 12.32
CA ARG A 90 -1.93 -19.77 11.46
C ARG A 90 -0.48 -19.92 11.04
N ILE A 91 -0.10 -19.26 9.96
CA ILE A 91 1.30 -19.14 9.54
C ILE A 91 1.79 -17.77 10.00
N GLU A 92 2.83 -17.73 10.81
CA GLU A 92 3.52 -16.50 11.19
C GLU A 92 4.69 -16.27 10.23
N ILE A 93 4.87 -15.03 9.77
CA ILE A 93 6.00 -14.64 8.93
C ILE A 93 7.05 -14.01 9.85
N ARG A 94 8.29 -14.49 9.76
CA ARG A 94 9.44 -13.98 10.53
C ARG A 94 10.61 -13.65 9.58
N PRO A 95 11.53 -12.76 9.99
CA PRO A 95 12.78 -12.57 9.26
C PRO A 95 13.54 -13.90 9.15
N ALA A 96 14.11 -14.19 7.98
CA ALA A 96 15.02 -15.31 7.84
C ALA A 96 16.26 -15.12 8.74
N ARG A 97 16.71 -16.20 9.38
CA ARG A 97 17.91 -16.19 10.24
C ARG A 97 19.09 -15.49 9.54
N GLY A 98 19.72 -14.55 10.25
CA GLY A 98 20.87 -13.78 9.77
C GLY A 98 20.55 -12.45 9.10
N ARG A 99 19.27 -12.19 8.78
CA ARG A 99 18.85 -10.88 8.26
C ARG A 99 18.59 -9.91 9.40
N ARG A 100 19.46 -8.90 9.56
CA ARG A 100 19.18 -7.76 10.46
C ARG A 100 18.00 -6.98 9.88
N ILE A 101 16.90 -6.93 10.60
CA ILE A 101 15.79 -6.03 10.28
C ILE A 101 16.35 -4.62 10.42
N ARG A 102 16.43 -3.87 9.30
CA ARG A 102 16.72 -2.44 9.38
C ARG A 102 15.48 -1.80 10.02
N PRO A 103 15.60 -1.09 11.16
CA PRO A 103 14.47 -0.38 11.73
C PRO A 103 13.85 0.49 10.64
N TRP A 104 12.54 0.34 10.42
CA TRP A 104 11.83 1.20 9.50
C TRP A 104 12.03 2.65 9.95
N GLN A 105 12.68 3.44 9.11
CA GLN A 105 12.75 4.88 9.28
C GLN A 105 11.66 5.47 8.39
N PRO A 106 10.76 6.32 8.93
CA PRO A 106 9.82 7.03 8.08
C PRO A 106 10.61 7.78 7.00
N PRO A 107 10.15 7.79 5.74
CA PRO A 107 10.79 8.57 4.71
C PRO A 107 10.87 10.03 5.19
N PRO A 108 11.97 10.75 4.91
CA PRO A 108 12.10 12.14 5.32
C PRO A 108 10.89 12.93 4.82
N PRO A 109 10.37 13.90 5.61
CA PRO A 109 9.25 14.72 5.19
C PRO A 109 9.61 15.36 3.84
N GLN A 110 8.83 15.04 2.81
CA GLN A 110 9.03 15.64 1.50
C GLN A 110 8.87 17.16 1.65
N PRO A 111 9.68 17.97 0.93
CA PRO A 111 9.55 19.41 0.98
C PRO A 111 8.10 19.79 0.63
N ALA A 112 7.43 20.46 1.57
CA ALA A 112 6.08 20.97 1.37
C ALA A 112 6.07 21.76 0.07
N HIS A 113 5.26 21.33 -0.89
CA HIS A 113 5.13 22.03 -2.16
C HIS A 113 4.61 23.43 -1.82
N SER A 114 5.43 24.45 -2.10
CA SER A 114 5.07 25.84 -1.86
C SER A 114 3.76 26.12 -2.57
N GLY A 115 2.71 26.50 -1.81
CA GLY A 115 1.38 26.83 -2.35
C GLY A 115 1.34 28.14 -3.16
N TRP A 116 2.48 28.80 -3.33
CA TRP A 116 2.65 30.04 -4.09
C TRP A 116 2.10 29.99 -5.54
N PRO A 117 2.28 28.93 -6.36
CA PRO A 117 1.76 28.92 -7.71
C PRO A 117 0.22 28.87 -7.74
N VAL A 118 -0.42 28.30 -6.71
CA VAL A 118 -1.89 28.30 -6.57
C VAL A 118 -2.39 29.71 -6.27
N VAL A 119 -1.71 30.44 -5.39
CA VAL A 119 -2.05 31.84 -5.07
C VAL A 119 -1.91 32.73 -6.31
N VAL A 120 -0.82 32.58 -7.06
CA VAL A 120 -0.58 33.32 -8.31
C VAL A 120 -1.68 33.02 -9.34
N LEU A 121 -2.05 31.74 -9.50
CA LEU A 121 -3.11 31.34 -10.43
C LEU A 121 -4.47 31.95 -10.05
N VAL A 122 -4.85 31.88 -8.77
CA VAL A 122 -6.11 32.45 -8.27
C VAL A 122 -6.15 33.96 -8.48
N LEU A 123 -5.04 34.66 -8.22
CA LEU A 123 -4.93 36.10 -8.45
C LEU A 123 -5.11 36.45 -9.93
N LEU A 124 -4.49 35.66 -10.82
CA LEU A 124 -4.55 35.88 -12.26
C LEU A 124 -5.97 35.67 -12.80
N VAL A 125 -6.67 34.63 -12.33
CA VAL A 125 -8.08 34.39 -12.67
C VAL A 125 -8.98 35.52 -12.16
N ALA A 126 -8.79 35.97 -10.92
CA ALA A 126 -9.56 37.08 -10.36
C ALA A 126 -9.37 38.38 -11.18
N LEU A 127 -8.14 38.64 -11.65
CA LEU A 127 -7.82 39.83 -12.44
C LEU A 127 -8.46 39.79 -13.82
N VAL A 128 -8.47 38.62 -14.48
CA VAL A 128 -9.18 38.41 -15.75
C VAL A 128 -10.68 38.62 -15.58
N LEU A 129 -11.28 38.05 -14.53
CA LEU A 129 -12.71 38.23 -14.25
C LEU A 129 -13.08 39.68 -13.96
N ALA A 130 -12.26 40.40 -13.19
CA ALA A 130 -12.47 41.82 -12.93
C ALA A 130 -12.42 42.65 -14.22
N ALA A 131 -11.46 42.37 -15.10
CA ALA A 131 -11.35 43.05 -16.39
C ALA A 131 -12.57 42.79 -17.30
N LEU A 132 -13.06 41.54 -17.33
CA LEU A 132 -14.28 41.20 -18.07
C LEU A 132 -15.51 41.91 -17.49
N PHE A 133 -15.63 41.96 -16.16
CA PHE A 133 -16.74 42.63 -15.48
C PHE A 133 -16.76 44.14 -15.73
N LEU A 134 -15.61 44.82 -15.67
CA LEU A 134 -15.52 46.25 -16.01
C LEU A 134 -15.89 46.51 -17.47
N ARG A 135 -15.49 45.62 -18.37
CA ARG A 135 -15.84 45.72 -19.79
C ARG A 135 -17.35 45.55 -20.03
N GLU A 136 -17.98 44.60 -19.36
CA GLU A 136 -19.42 44.34 -19.50
C GLU A 136 -20.30 45.42 -18.85
N THR A 137 -19.88 45.96 -17.71
CA THR A 137 -20.66 46.96 -16.98
C THR A 137 -20.49 48.38 -17.53
N GLY A 138 -19.45 48.64 -18.33
CA GLY A 138 -19.14 49.98 -18.83
C GLY A 138 -18.72 50.97 -17.74
N ILE A 139 -18.55 50.50 -16.51
CA ILE A 139 -18.13 51.28 -15.36
C ILE A 139 -16.64 51.55 -15.50
N THR A 140 -16.28 52.84 -15.50
CA THR A 140 -14.88 53.25 -15.56
C THR A 140 -14.22 53.09 -14.19
N LEU A 141 -12.91 52.81 -14.16
CA LEU A 141 -12.16 52.59 -12.91
C LEU A 141 -12.26 53.78 -11.94
N ASP A 142 -12.49 54.98 -12.49
CA ASP A 142 -12.75 56.22 -11.75
C ASP A 142 -14.10 56.25 -11.01
N GLU A 143 -15.14 55.56 -11.49
CA GLU A 143 -16.43 55.46 -10.81
C GLU A 143 -16.39 54.48 -9.63
N LEU A 144 -15.62 53.39 -9.76
CA LEU A 144 -15.41 52.42 -8.69
C LEU A 144 -14.59 53.00 -7.53
N LEU A 145 -13.59 53.84 -7.81
CA LEU A 145 -12.81 54.55 -6.79
C LEU A 145 -13.58 55.65 -6.07
N ARG A 146 -14.69 56.15 -6.66
CA ARG A 146 -15.57 57.15 -6.02
C ARG A 146 -16.62 56.55 -5.09
N LEU A 147 -16.89 55.25 -5.19
CA LEU A 147 -17.87 54.52 -4.39
C LEU A 147 -17.26 53.81 -3.16
N LEU A 148 -15.94 53.83 -3.05
CA LEU A 148 -15.13 53.29 -1.94
C LEU A 148 -14.66 54.44 -1.03
#